data_AF-A0A8T3LZW3-F1
#
_entry.id   AF-A0A8T3LZW3-F1
#
_cell.length_a   1.000
_cell.length_b   1.000
_cell.length_c   1.000
_cell.angle_alpha   90.00
_cell.angle_beta   90.00
_cell.angle_gamma   90.00
#
_symmetry.space_group_name_H-M   'P 1'
#
loop_
_entity.id
_entity.type
_entity.pdbx_description
1 polymer ?
#
loop_
_entity_poly.entity_id
_entity_poly.type
_entity_poly.pdbx_seq_one_letter_code
_entity_poly.pdbx_strand_id
1 'polypeptide(L)' 'LARAYGALSVESFGKWLQVQRVTRDGLASVRETVATVAEAEGLTAHRRAVEIRFEPEAGES' A
#
# COMPACT_ATOMS: atom_id res chain seq x y z
N LEU A 1 -9.45 28.33 15.18
CA LEU A 1 -8.65 28.25 13.93
C LEU A 1 -7.15 28.17 14.20
N ALA A 2 -6.54 29.09 14.94
CA ALA A 2 -5.08 29.08 15.21
C ALA A 2 -4.51 27.78 15.86
N ARG A 3 -5.35 26.93 16.49
CA ARG A 3 -4.93 25.64 17.04
C ARG A 3 -4.75 24.54 15.99
N ALA A 4 -5.33 24.69 14.80
CA ALA A 4 -5.32 23.68 13.74
C ALA A 4 -4.42 24.05 12.55
N TYR A 5 -3.86 25.27 12.53
CA TYR A 5 -3.01 25.76 11.45
C TYR A 5 -1.66 26.21 12.02
N GLY A 6 -0.58 25.76 11.38
CA GLY A 6 0.77 26.25 11.66
C GLY A 6 1.00 27.65 11.10
N ALA A 7 2.02 28.33 11.62
CA ALA A 7 2.52 29.55 10.99
C ALA A 7 3.07 29.25 9.59
N LEU A 8 3.08 30.27 8.72
CA LEU A 8 3.68 30.14 7.40
C LEU A 8 5.16 29.74 7.53
N SER A 9 5.56 28.67 6.85
CA SER A 9 6.91 28.13 6.87
C SER A 9 7.32 27.66 5.47
N VAL A 10 8.57 27.25 5.29
CA VAL A 10 9.06 26.67 4.01
C VAL A 10 8.20 25.47 3.57
N GLU A 11 7.73 24.67 4.53
CA GLU A 11 6.87 23.51 4.28
C GLU A 11 5.52 23.89 3.66
N SER A 12 5.09 25.14 3.81
CA SER A 12 3.83 25.66 3.24
C SER A 12 3.88 25.82 1.71
N PHE A 13 5.08 25.80 1.12
CA PHE A 13 5.27 26.00 -0.32
C PHE A 13 5.49 24.69 -1.09
N GLY A 14 5.45 23.55 -0.40
CA GLY A 14 5.69 22.23 -0.98
C GLY A 14 4.49 21.29 -0.84
N LYS A 15 4.63 20.11 -1.43
CA LYS A 15 3.74 18.96 -1.20
C LYS A 15 4.58 17.80 -0.69
N TRP A 16 4.07 17.11 0.32
CA TRP A 16 4.68 15.88 0.81
C TRP A 16 4.19 14.71 -0.04
N LEU A 17 5.12 13.93 -0.59
CA LEU A 17 4.83 12.72 -1.35
C LEU A 17 5.39 11.51 -0.59
N GLN A 18 4.55 10.52 -0.34
CA GLN A 18 4.99 9.24 0.21
C GLN A 18 5.40 8.29 -0.92
N VAL A 19 6.55 7.65 -0.77
CA VAL A 19 7.07 6.65 -1.69
C VAL A 19 7.31 5.37 -0.91
N GLN A 20 6.87 4.24 -1.45
CA GLN A 20 7.02 2.92 -0.85
C GLN A 20 7.67 1.96 -1.84
N ARG A 21 8.65 1.20 -1.36
CA ARG A 21 9.28 0.10 -2.09
C ARG A 21 9.26 -1.12 -1.19
N VAL A 22 8.79 -2.24 -1.73
CA VAL A 22 8.67 -3.50 -1.00
C VAL A 22 9.39 -4.60 -1.75
N THR A 23 10.13 -5.44 -1.02
CA THR A 23 10.73 -6.66 -1.58
C THR A 23 9.67 -7.76 -1.67
N ARG A 24 9.97 -8.84 -2.39
CA ARG A 24 9.07 -10.01 -2.43
C ARG A 24 8.81 -10.58 -1.03
N ASP A 25 9.87 -10.73 -0.23
CA ASP A 25 9.76 -11.24 1.15
C ASP A 25 9.02 -10.26 2.07
N GLY A 26 9.26 -8.95 1.89
CA GLY A 26 8.54 -7.92 2.64
C GLY A 26 7.06 -7.87 2.29
N LEU A 27 6.70 -8.14 1.03
CA LEU A 27 5.29 -8.26 0.64
C LEU A 27 4.70 -9.57 1.15
N ALA A 28 5.48 -10.66 1.16
CA ALA A 28 5.05 -11.95 1.70
C ALA A 28 4.71 -11.87 3.19
N SER A 29 5.49 -11.12 3.98
CA SER A 29 5.28 -10.99 5.43
C SER A 29 4.00 -10.23 5.80
N VAL A 30 3.47 -9.39 4.91
CA VAL A 30 2.22 -8.64 5.12
C VAL A 30 1.06 -9.13 4.25
N ARG A 31 1.31 -10.15 3.41
CA ARG A 31 0.35 -10.65 2.41
C ARG A 31 -0.99 -11.03 3.03
N GLU A 32 -0.96 -11.82 4.09
CA GLU A 32 -2.15 -12.31 4.77
C GLU A 32 -2.95 -11.15 5.34
N THR A 33 -2.30 -10.24 6.07
CA THR A 33 -2.93 -9.03 6.63
C THR A 33 -3.63 -8.20 5.55
N VAL A 34 -2.97 -7.93 4.43
CA VAL A 34 -3.58 -7.15 3.34
C VAL A 34 -4.77 -7.89 2.72
N ALA A 35 -4.66 -9.21 2.53
CA ALA A 35 -5.76 -10.02 2.02
C ALA A 35 -6.98 -10.01 2.95
N THR A 36 -6.77 -10.20 4.26
CA THR A 36 -7.83 -10.20 5.27
C THR A 36 -8.54 -8.85 5.35
N VAL A 37 -7.79 -7.74 5.36
CA VAL A 37 -8.39 -6.39 5.36
C VAL A 37 -9.17 -6.14 4.07
N ALA A 38 -8.60 -6.47 2.92
CA ALA A 38 -9.27 -6.29 1.63
C ALA A 38 -10.54 -7.15 1.51
N GLU A 39 -10.56 -8.36 2.06
CA GLU A 39 -11.76 -9.20 2.11
C GLU A 39 -12.84 -8.64 3.03
N ALA A 40 -12.46 -8.18 4.23
CA ALA A 40 -13.37 -7.55 5.17
C ALA A 40 -14.03 -6.27 4.60
N GLU A 41 -13.32 -5.53 3.75
CA GLU A 41 -13.83 -4.33 3.07
C GLU A 41 -14.53 -4.64 1.73
N GLY A 42 -14.56 -5.91 1.29
CA GLY A 42 -15.16 -6.31 0.00
C GLY A 42 -14.34 -5.87 -1.23
N LEU A 43 -13.07 -5.53 -1.06
CA LEU A 43 -12.16 -5.04 -2.09
C LEU A 43 -11.42 -6.19 -2.80
N THR A 44 -12.16 -7.05 -3.51
CA THR A 44 -11.61 -8.27 -4.15
C THR A 44 -10.44 -7.99 -5.10
N ALA A 45 -10.47 -6.87 -5.84
CA ALA A 45 -9.39 -6.48 -6.74
C ALA A 45 -8.07 -6.18 -6.00
N HIS A 46 -8.16 -5.59 -4.80
CA HIS A 46 -6.98 -5.26 -3.98
C HIS A 46 -6.34 -6.54 -3.43
N ARG A 47 -7.17 -7.47 -2.91
CA ARG A 47 -6.70 -8.82 -2.51
C ARG A 47 -6.01 -9.52 -3.68
N ARG A 48 -6.66 -9.57 -4.84
CA ARG A 48 -6.15 -10.24 -6.04
C ARG A 48 -4.83 -9.63 -6.51
N ALA A 49 -4.69 -8.30 -6.46
CA ALA A 49 -3.44 -7.64 -6.83
C ALA A 49 -2.25 -8.20 -6.02
N VAL A 50 -2.41 -8.44 -4.72
CA VAL A 50 -1.33 -9.04 -3.93
C VAL A 50 -1.10 -10.50 -4.32
N GLU A 51 -2.16 -11.30 -4.43
CA GLU A 51 -2.06 -12.75 -4.67
C GLU A 51 -1.39 -13.11 -5.99
N ILE A 52 -1.69 -12.41 -7.08
CA ILE A 52 -1.11 -12.74 -8.39
C ILE A 52 0.41 -12.62 -8.42
N ARG A 53 1.01 -11.83 -7.51
CA ARG A 53 2.47 -11.67 -7.42
C ARG A 53 3.17 -12.91 -6.83
N PHE A 54 2.38 -13.87 -6.35
CA PHE A 54 2.83 -15.15 -5.80
C PHE A 54 2.33 -16.36 -6.60
N GLU A 55 1.55 -16.15 -7.65
CA GLU A 55 1.14 -17.23 -8.55
C GLU A 55 2.30 -17.63 -9.47
N PRO A 56 2.40 -18.93 -9.84
CA PRO A 56 3.36 -19.36 -10.85
C PRO A 56 2.99 -18.74 -12.21
N GLU A 57 4.01 -18.40 -13.00
CA GLU A 57 3.82 -17.89 -14.37
C GLU A 57 3.14 -18.98 -15.21
N ALA A 58 2.08 -18.61 -15.94
CA ALA A 58 1.35 -19.50 -16.85
C ALA A 58 2.23 -19.84 -18.07
N GLY A 59 3.19 -20.74 -17.89
CA GLY A 59 4.17 -21.12 -18.91
C GLY A 59 5.28 -22.07 -18.41
N GLU A 60 5.41 -22.26 -17.10
CA GLU A 60 6.32 -23.26 -16.54
C GLU A 60 5.56 -24.58 -16.31
N SER A 61 5.67 -25.49 -17.28
CA SER A 61 5.32 -26.93 -17.20
C SER A 61 6.29 -27.73 -18.04
#